data_AF-I7ML13-F1
#
_entry.id   AF-I7ML13-F1
#
_cell.length_a   1.000
_cell.length_b   1.000
_cell.length_c   1.000
_cell.angle_alpha   90.00
_cell.angle_beta   90.00
_cell.angle_gamma   90.00
#
_symmetry.space_group_name_H-M   'P 1'
#
loop_
_entity.id
_entity.type
_entity.pdbx_description
1 polymer ?
#
loop_
_entity_poly.entity_id
_entity_poly.type
_entity_poly.pdbx_seq_one_letter_code
_entity_poly.pdbx_strand_id
1 'polypeptide(L)'
;MQMDNQIRGLHPTVIAVQPPKPGQPGSNQSRYGSINMSYIPKVIGPGIILTCLFTYIMAISKHEEEPFPYCTITATASHFPQSVVFRLNMLFISGVTLFFWFVIYSWLNFISKKYQCGKVSAKLFQLAGLGSFFFAMAVATIDTGKMNQNLHTFVALTFFIIWIAAIPLITYKIYQFKVIYRSIVSPLSWNIKLFSVAAMIITCIVNVIKYLFPNALYFDPHIDTIEWFVTFSLAIWLFSFSYDWEVFYICMDGSKIALVDLDFFVKRHEQYANYHKNGNQNPTAVY
;
A
#
# COMPACT_ATOMS: atom_id res chain seq x y z
N MET A 1 10.53 42.94 7.64
CA MET A 1 10.78 41.49 7.56
C MET A 1 9.70 40.78 8.40
N GLN A 2 8.46 40.73 7.90
CA GLN A 2 7.30 40.12 8.56
C GLN A 2 6.33 39.69 7.46
N MET A 3 6.53 38.50 6.90
CA MET A 3 5.65 37.97 5.85
C MET A 3 5.69 36.43 5.80
N ASP A 4 5.55 35.76 6.95
CA ASP A 4 5.67 34.28 7.02
C ASP A 4 4.54 33.56 7.78
N ASN A 5 3.39 34.23 8.01
CA ASN A 5 2.29 33.66 8.80
C ASN A 5 0.97 33.40 8.05
N GLN A 6 0.88 33.60 6.73
CA GLN A 6 -0.40 33.41 6.01
C GLN A 6 -0.58 32.07 5.28
N ILE A 7 0.39 31.15 5.32
CA ILE A 7 0.24 29.81 4.73
C ILE A 7 0.05 28.74 5.82
N ARG A 8 -0.94 28.92 6.70
CA ARG A 8 -1.44 27.88 7.63
C ARG A 8 -2.92 27.53 7.42
N GLY A 9 -3.49 27.92 6.28
CA GLY A 9 -4.94 27.89 6.04
C GLY A 9 -5.55 26.64 5.40
N LEU A 10 -4.76 25.60 5.07
CA LEU A 10 -5.28 24.39 4.38
C LEU A 10 -4.82 23.08 5.02
N HIS A 11 -4.68 23.05 6.35
CA HIS A 11 -4.58 21.76 7.03
C HIS A 11 -6.00 21.20 7.21
N PRO A 12 -6.36 20.06 6.57
CA PRO A 12 -7.63 19.41 6.86
C PRO A 12 -7.72 19.18 8.36
N THR A 13 -8.68 19.85 8.99
CA THR A 13 -8.95 19.67 10.42
C THR A 13 -9.61 18.32 10.55
N VAL A 14 -8.86 17.35 11.09
CA VAL A 14 -9.41 16.03 11.40
C VAL A 14 -10.31 16.21 12.62
N ILE A 15 -11.62 16.30 12.38
CA ILE A 15 -12.63 16.31 13.43
C ILE A 15 -13.00 14.85 13.68
N ALA A 16 -12.81 14.38 14.92
CA ALA A 16 -13.32 13.08 15.34
C ALA A 16 -14.85 13.17 15.36
N VAL A 17 -15.51 12.53 14.38
CA VAL A 17 -16.97 12.44 14.35
C VAL A 17 -17.35 11.14 15.03
N GLN A 18 -18.09 11.22 16.14
CA GLN A 18 -18.69 10.03 16.74
C GLN A 18 -19.74 9.47 15.77
N PRO A 19 -19.74 8.16 15.48
CA PRO A 19 -20.83 7.57 14.71
C PRO A 19 -22.15 7.80 15.47
N PRO A 20 -23.24 8.15 14.76
CA PRO A 20 -24.52 8.45 15.40
C PRO A 20 -25.02 7.23 16.19
N LYS A 21 -25.55 7.48 17.40
CA LYS A 21 -26.20 6.44 18.19
C LYS A 21 -27.48 5.98 17.48
N PRO A 22 -27.70 4.67 17.26
CA PRO A 22 -28.96 4.18 16.73
C PRO A 22 -30.12 4.65 17.63
N GLY A 23 -31.13 5.28 17.05
CA GLY A 23 -32.38 5.59 17.75
C GLY A 23 -32.56 7.00 18.33
N GLN A 24 -31.69 7.98 18.03
CA GLN A 24 -32.01 9.38 18.35
C GLN A 24 -32.99 9.98 17.32
N PRO A 25 -34.26 10.23 17.68
CA PRO A 25 -35.23 10.84 16.76
C PRO A 25 -34.87 12.31 16.59
N GLY A 26 -34.57 12.74 15.35
CA GLY A 26 -34.26 14.14 15.03
C GLY A 26 -32.84 14.40 14.52
N SER A 27 -31.94 13.41 14.53
CA SER A 27 -30.66 13.54 13.82
C SER A 27 -30.84 13.27 12.31
N ASN A 28 -31.47 14.23 11.63
CA ASN A 28 -31.31 14.40 10.17
C ASN A 28 -29.87 14.86 9.83
N GLN A 29 -28.86 14.25 10.45
CA GLN A 29 -27.53 14.24 9.88
C GLN A 29 -27.64 13.36 8.64
N SER A 30 -27.75 14.04 7.50
CA SER A 30 -27.77 13.47 6.17
C SER A 30 -26.85 12.25 6.10
N ARG A 31 -27.32 11.20 5.42
CA ARG A 31 -26.56 9.99 5.10
C ARG A 31 -25.25 10.35 4.37
N TYR A 32 -24.23 10.75 5.10
CA TYR A 32 -22.92 11.03 4.55
C TYR A 32 -22.30 9.70 4.13
N GLY A 33 -21.84 9.64 2.89
CA GLY A 33 -21.13 8.47 2.38
C GLY A 33 -19.85 8.26 3.19
N SER A 34 -19.73 7.11 3.83
CA SER A 34 -18.48 6.64 4.43
C SER A 34 -17.90 5.54 3.55
N ILE A 35 -16.60 5.61 3.27
CA ILE A 35 -15.89 4.57 2.52
C ILE A 35 -14.89 3.93 3.46
N ASN A 36 -14.96 2.60 3.56
CA ASN A 36 -13.97 1.82 4.28
C ASN A 36 -12.66 1.79 3.50
N MET A 37 -11.57 2.25 4.12
CA MET A 37 -10.28 2.38 3.46
C MET A 37 -9.59 1.03 3.22
N SER A 38 -10.01 -0.06 3.89
CA SER A 38 -9.47 -1.40 3.61
C SER A 38 -9.73 -1.87 2.18
N TYR A 39 -10.72 -1.30 1.47
CA TYR A 39 -10.98 -1.66 0.07
C TYR A 39 -9.84 -1.26 -0.87
N ILE A 40 -9.12 -0.18 -0.58
CA ILE A 40 -8.02 0.30 -1.42
C ILE A 40 -6.90 -0.76 -1.54
N PRO A 41 -6.28 -1.23 -0.44
CA PRO A 41 -5.26 -2.28 -0.53
C PRO A 41 -5.81 -3.63 -1.02
N LYS A 42 -7.10 -3.93 -0.78
CA LYS A 42 -7.78 -5.13 -1.32
C LYS A 42 -7.93 -5.08 -2.85
N VAL A 43 -7.95 -3.89 -3.45
CA VAL A 43 -7.93 -3.74 -4.91
C VAL A 43 -6.49 -3.74 -5.43
N ILE A 44 -5.59 -2.98 -4.81
CA ILE A 44 -4.22 -2.81 -5.30
C ILE A 44 -3.45 -4.13 -5.33
N GLY A 45 -3.35 -4.83 -4.19
CA GLY A 45 -2.49 -6.02 -4.08
C GLY A 45 -2.90 -7.14 -5.03
N PRO A 46 -4.16 -7.64 -4.95
CA PRO A 46 -4.68 -8.63 -5.88
C PRO A 46 -4.66 -8.14 -7.33
N GLY A 47 -4.95 -6.86 -7.60
CA GLY A 47 -4.93 -6.31 -8.95
C GLY A 47 -3.55 -6.43 -9.61
N ILE A 48 -2.47 -6.12 -8.88
CA ILE A 48 -1.09 -6.30 -9.36
C ILE A 48 -0.81 -7.78 -9.60
N ILE A 49 -1.04 -8.64 -8.59
CA ILE A 49 -0.68 -10.06 -8.64
C ILE A 49 -1.43 -10.76 -9.78
N LEU A 50 -2.76 -10.59 -9.86
CA LEU A 50 -3.59 -11.23 -10.86
C LEU A 50 -3.26 -10.75 -12.28
N THR A 51 -2.96 -9.46 -12.46
CA THR A 51 -2.56 -8.93 -13.78
C THR A 51 -1.23 -9.54 -14.23
N CYS A 52 -0.22 -9.62 -13.37
CA CYS A 52 1.07 -10.23 -13.72
C CYS A 52 0.95 -11.74 -13.99
N LEU A 53 0.15 -12.46 -13.18
CA LEU A 53 -0.09 -13.88 -13.40
C LEU A 53 -0.85 -14.14 -14.72
N PHE A 54 -1.84 -13.29 -15.04
CA PHE A 54 -2.56 -13.38 -16.30
C PHE A 54 -1.64 -13.22 -17.50
N THR A 55 -0.79 -12.17 -17.53
CA THR A 55 0.13 -11.96 -18.66
C THR A 55 1.14 -13.10 -18.79
N TYR A 56 1.65 -13.60 -17.67
CA TYR A 56 2.53 -14.76 -17.64
C TYR A 56 1.86 -16.00 -18.23
N ILE A 57 0.70 -16.42 -17.68
CA ILE A 57 0.00 -17.62 -18.14
C ILE A 57 -0.30 -17.53 -19.64
N MET A 58 -0.75 -16.36 -20.11
CA MET A 58 -1.04 -16.16 -21.53
C MET A 58 0.23 -16.25 -22.40
N ALA A 59 1.32 -15.57 -22.02
CA ALA A 59 2.57 -15.61 -22.78
C ALA A 59 3.17 -17.03 -22.87
N ILE A 60 3.18 -17.76 -21.76
CA ILE A 60 3.65 -19.16 -21.74
C ILE A 60 2.74 -20.07 -22.56
N SER A 61 1.41 -19.92 -22.43
CA SER A 61 0.45 -20.76 -23.17
C SER A 61 0.56 -20.61 -24.70
N LYS A 62 1.08 -19.48 -25.16
CA LYS A 62 1.30 -19.17 -26.57
C LYS A 62 2.74 -19.40 -27.03
N HIS A 63 3.63 -19.85 -26.14
CA HIS A 63 5.05 -20.01 -26.40
C HIS A 63 5.75 -18.70 -26.83
N GLU A 64 5.28 -17.56 -26.33
CA GLU A 64 5.85 -16.23 -26.63
C GLU A 64 7.04 -15.90 -25.72
N GLU A 65 7.11 -16.55 -24.55
CA GLU A 65 8.15 -16.36 -23.53
C GLU A 65 8.56 -17.71 -22.92
N GLU A 66 9.78 -17.77 -22.38
CA GLU A 66 10.24 -18.92 -21.59
C GLU A 66 9.58 -18.93 -20.21
N PRO A 67 9.33 -20.12 -19.61
CA PRO A 67 8.78 -20.19 -18.27
C PRO A 67 9.73 -19.56 -17.24
N PHE A 68 9.16 -19.11 -16.11
CA PHE A 68 9.94 -18.65 -14.97
C PHE A 68 11.01 -19.70 -14.60
N PRO A 69 12.27 -19.32 -14.31
CA PRO A 69 12.76 -17.97 -14.00
C PRO A 69 13.28 -17.14 -15.19
N TYR A 70 13.10 -17.57 -16.43
CA TYR A 70 13.76 -17.01 -17.61
C TYR A 70 13.00 -15.87 -18.31
N CYS A 71 11.92 -15.37 -17.71
CA CYS A 71 11.16 -14.25 -18.25
C CYS A 71 10.85 -13.20 -17.18
N THR A 72 10.72 -11.95 -17.61
CA THR A 72 10.32 -10.82 -16.77
C THR A 72 8.82 -10.54 -16.87
N ILE A 73 8.27 -9.80 -15.88
CA ILE A 73 6.90 -9.29 -15.99
C ILE A 73 6.77 -8.44 -17.25
N THR A 74 7.71 -7.53 -17.48
CA THR A 74 7.76 -6.67 -18.66
C THR A 74 7.74 -7.45 -19.98
N ALA A 75 8.53 -8.53 -20.10
CA ALA A 75 8.56 -9.36 -21.30
C ALA A 75 7.19 -10.03 -21.53
N THR A 76 6.63 -10.68 -20.51
CA THR A 76 5.30 -11.32 -20.63
C THR A 76 4.17 -10.33 -20.93
N ALA A 77 4.30 -9.08 -20.47
CA ALA A 77 3.35 -8.02 -20.71
C ALA A 77 3.53 -7.33 -22.07
N SER A 78 4.59 -7.60 -22.83
CA SER A 78 4.86 -6.90 -24.10
C SER A 78 4.12 -7.49 -25.30
N HIS A 79 3.57 -8.70 -25.18
CA HIS A 79 2.86 -9.38 -26.26
C HIS A 79 1.40 -8.95 -26.40
N PHE A 80 0.78 -9.16 -27.56
CA PHE A 80 -0.64 -8.87 -27.77
C PHE A 80 -1.50 -10.13 -27.57
N PRO A 81 -2.62 -10.07 -26.81
CA PRO A 81 -3.28 -8.88 -26.23
C PRO A 81 -2.84 -8.51 -24.80
N GLN A 82 -1.83 -9.19 -24.24
CA GLN A 82 -1.34 -9.03 -22.87
C GLN A 82 -1.00 -7.57 -22.55
N SER A 83 -0.33 -6.87 -23.46
CA SER A 83 0.10 -5.47 -23.32
C SER A 83 -1.04 -4.49 -23.14
N VAL A 84 -2.19 -4.75 -23.76
CA VAL A 84 -3.38 -3.91 -23.61
C VAL A 84 -3.99 -4.13 -22.22
N VAL A 85 -4.19 -5.39 -21.83
CA VAL A 85 -4.76 -5.75 -20.52
C VAL A 85 -3.86 -5.26 -19.39
N PHE A 86 -2.55 -5.48 -19.50
CA PHE A 86 -1.55 -5.07 -18.52
C PHE A 86 -1.57 -3.55 -18.33
N ARG A 87 -1.50 -2.79 -19.43
CA ARG A 87 -1.53 -1.32 -19.36
C ARG A 87 -2.79 -0.79 -18.72
N LEU A 88 -3.96 -1.24 -19.16
CA LEU A 88 -5.24 -0.75 -18.64
C LEU A 88 -5.35 -0.98 -17.14
N ASN A 89 -5.07 -2.20 -16.69
CA ASN A 89 -5.14 -2.55 -15.27
C ASN A 89 -4.06 -1.86 -14.45
N MET A 90 -2.80 -1.90 -14.87
CA MET A 90 -1.68 -1.36 -14.09
C MET A 90 -1.68 0.18 -14.06
N LEU A 91 -2.15 0.86 -15.12
CA LEU A 91 -2.38 2.30 -15.08
C LEU A 91 -3.49 2.67 -14.10
N PHE A 92 -4.62 1.95 -14.11
CA PHE A 92 -5.66 2.14 -13.11
C PHE A 92 -5.12 1.96 -11.69
N ILE A 93 -4.40 0.86 -11.44
CA ILE A 93 -3.79 0.56 -10.15
C ILE A 93 -2.76 1.63 -9.75
N SER A 94 -1.99 2.18 -10.69
CA SER A 94 -1.04 3.26 -10.40
C SER A 94 -1.76 4.51 -9.87
N GLY A 95 -2.91 4.87 -10.45
CA GLY A 95 -3.75 5.98 -9.97
C GLY A 95 -4.31 5.72 -8.57
N VAL A 96 -4.84 4.50 -8.33
CA VAL A 96 -5.31 4.10 -7.00
C VAL A 96 -4.18 4.10 -5.97
N THR A 97 -2.96 3.72 -6.38
CA THR A 97 -1.78 3.70 -5.49
C THR A 97 -1.28 5.11 -5.17
N LEU A 98 -1.42 6.08 -6.07
CA LEU A 98 -1.16 7.48 -5.75
C LEU A 98 -2.07 7.97 -4.63
N PHE A 99 -3.36 7.63 -4.69
CA PHE A 99 -4.32 7.92 -3.61
C PHE A 99 -4.00 7.16 -2.31
N PHE A 100 -3.55 5.90 -2.41
CA PHE A 100 -3.11 5.10 -1.26
C PHE A 100 -2.05 5.81 -0.42
N TRP A 101 -1.06 6.47 -1.04
CA TRP A 101 -0.01 7.22 -0.32
C TRP A 101 -0.56 8.42 0.47
N PHE A 102 -1.61 9.06 -0.04
CA PHE A 102 -2.33 10.10 0.70
C PHE A 102 -3.08 9.53 1.91
N VAL A 103 -3.74 8.38 1.75
CA VAL A 103 -4.49 7.71 2.82
C VAL A 103 -3.57 7.26 3.96
N ILE A 104 -2.44 6.62 3.65
CA ILE A 104 -1.47 6.19 4.67
C ILE A 104 -0.83 7.38 5.40
N TYR A 105 -0.52 8.48 4.69
CA TYR A 105 -0.04 9.71 5.35
C TYR A 105 -1.09 10.24 6.33
N SER A 106 -2.34 10.34 5.90
CA SER A 106 -3.45 10.84 6.71
C SER A 106 -3.67 9.96 7.94
N TRP A 107 -3.65 8.64 7.77
CA TRP A 107 -3.76 7.64 8.84
C TRP A 107 -2.63 7.77 9.86
N LEU A 108 -1.37 7.80 9.41
CA LEU A 108 -0.21 7.92 10.29
C LEU A 108 -0.14 9.27 10.99
N ASN A 109 -0.50 10.36 10.31
CA ASN A 109 -0.56 11.69 10.91
C ASN A 109 -1.67 11.80 11.97
N PHE A 110 -2.80 11.14 11.74
CA PHE A 110 -3.86 11.03 12.74
C PHE A 110 -3.38 10.29 13.99
N ILE A 111 -2.78 9.10 13.82
CA ILE A 111 -2.18 8.32 14.91
C ILE A 111 -1.15 9.14 15.68
N SER A 112 -0.25 9.80 14.95
CA SER A 112 0.78 10.68 15.52
C SER A 112 0.20 11.76 16.42
N LYS A 113 -0.85 12.44 15.99
CA LYS A 113 -1.53 13.48 16.78
C LYS A 113 -2.25 12.89 17.99
N LYS A 114 -2.99 11.80 17.79
CA LYS A 114 -3.82 11.16 18.83
C LYS A 114 -2.98 10.58 19.96
N TYR A 115 -1.88 9.90 19.63
CA TYR A 115 -1.03 9.20 20.59
C TYR A 115 0.29 9.93 20.88
N GLN A 116 0.46 11.15 20.36
CA GLN A 116 1.65 11.99 20.57
C GLN A 116 2.98 11.33 20.14
N CYS A 117 2.94 10.45 19.13
CA CYS A 117 4.10 9.64 18.68
C CYS A 117 5.14 10.40 17.82
N GLY A 118 5.18 11.73 17.91
CA GLY A 118 6.05 12.60 17.11
C GLY A 118 5.62 12.77 15.65
N LYS A 119 6.17 13.77 14.96
CA LYS A 119 5.70 14.22 13.64
C LYS A 119 5.89 13.18 12.54
N VAL A 120 4.97 13.17 11.56
CA VAL A 120 5.05 12.38 10.33
C VAL A 120 5.46 13.31 9.18
N SER A 121 6.58 13.01 8.53
CA SER A 121 7.08 13.82 7.42
C SER A 121 6.24 13.58 6.16
N ALA A 122 5.56 14.63 5.67
CA ALA A 122 4.82 14.57 4.40
C ALA A 122 5.75 14.28 3.20
N LYS A 123 7.02 14.70 3.26
CA LYS A 123 8.00 14.51 2.18
C LYS A 123 8.22 13.03 1.85
N LEU A 124 8.19 12.15 2.86
CA LEU A 124 8.35 10.71 2.65
C LEU A 124 7.21 10.12 1.79
N PHE A 125 5.98 10.57 2.02
CA PHE A 125 4.80 10.11 1.28
C PHE A 125 4.67 10.77 -0.09
N GLN A 126 5.09 12.04 -0.21
CA GLN A 126 5.23 12.70 -1.50
C GLN A 126 6.25 11.98 -2.38
N LEU A 127 7.39 11.56 -1.81
CA LEU A 127 8.40 10.77 -2.49
C LEU A 127 7.83 9.40 -2.94
N ALA A 128 7.12 8.69 -2.05
CA ALA A 128 6.46 7.43 -2.42
C ALA A 128 5.42 7.61 -3.54
N GLY A 129 4.63 8.70 -3.47
CA GLY A 129 3.67 9.10 -4.50
C GLY A 129 4.33 9.43 -5.84
N LEU A 130 5.50 10.08 -5.83
CA LEU A 130 6.31 10.28 -7.02
C LEU A 130 6.76 8.94 -7.63
N GLY A 131 7.08 7.95 -6.80
CA GLY A 131 7.32 6.58 -7.27
C GLY A 131 6.11 5.98 -8.01
N SER A 132 4.88 6.21 -7.54
CA SER A 132 3.67 5.77 -8.27
C SER A 132 3.54 6.44 -9.65
N PHE A 133 3.98 7.69 -9.78
CA PHE A 133 3.99 8.38 -11.07
C PHE A 133 5.02 7.75 -12.03
N PHE A 134 6.22 7.44 -11.56
CA PHE A 134 7.22 6.70 -12.36
C PHE A 134 6.74 5.31 -12.75
N PHE A 135 6.01 4.61 -11.86
CA PHE A 135 5.36 3.34 -12.18
C PHE A 135 4.34 3.50 -13.31
N ALA A 136 3.47 4.52 -13.25
CA ALA A 136 2.50 4.80 -14.31
C ALA A 136 3.20 5.04 -15.66
N MET A 137 4.29 5.80 -15.68
CA MET A 137 5.09 6.01 -16.89
C MET A 137 5.71 4.70 -17.39
N ALA A 138 6.28 3.87 -16.51
CA ALA A 138 6.88 2.58 -16.88
C ALA A 138 5.85 1.65 -17.53
N VAL A 139 4.64 1.61 -17.00
CA VAL A 139 3.52 0.86 -17.58
C VAL A 139 3.13 1.44 -18.93
N ALA A 140 3.03 2.77 -19.05
CA ALA A 140 2.63 3.43 -20.30
C ALA A 140 3.59 3.18 -21.47
N THR A 141 4.87 2.92 -21.20
CA THR A 141 5.85 2.61 -22.24
C THR A 141 5.79 1.17 -22.75
N ILE A 142 5.11 0.26 -22.05
CA ILE A 142 4.98 -1.14 -22.49
C ILE A 142 4.05 -1.20 -23.70
N ASP A 143 4.58 -1.60 -24.85
CA ASP A 143 3.79 -1.74 -26.08
C ASP A 143 4.37 -2.83 -26.98
N THR A 144 3.50 -3.48 -27.74
CA THR A 144 3.89 -4.60 -28.59
C THR A 144 4.72 -4.12 -29.78
N GLY A 145 5.99 -4.52 -29.82
CA GLY A 145 6.93 -4.21 -30.91
C GLY A 145 7.37 -2.75 -31.00
N LYS A 146 6.98 -1.88 -30.05
CA LYS A 146 7.26 -0.43 -30.08
C LYS A 146 7.69 0.16 -28.73
N MET A 147 8.02 -0.68 -27.74
CA MET A 147 8.49 -0.21 -26.44
C MET A 147 9.80 0.58 -26.59
N ASN A 148 9.80 1.82 -26.10
CA ASN A 148 11.05 2.58 -25.94
C ASN A 148 11.81 2.02 -24.73
N GLN A 149 12.70 1.05 -24.98
CA GLN A 149 13.40 0.31 -23.94
C GLN A 149 14.17 1.23 -22.98
N ASN A 150 14.89 2.22 -23.50
CA ASN A 150 15.69 3.13 -22.68
C ASN A 150 14.81 3.94 -21.72
N LEU A 151 13.70 4.50 -22.23
CA LEU A 151 12.76 5.24 -21.40
C LEU A 151 12.14 4.32 -20.36
N HIS A 152 11.63 3.15 -20.77
CA HIS A 152 11.01 2.16 -19.90
C HIS A 152 11.95 1.76 -18.75
N THR A 153 13.17 1.33 -19.06
CA THR A 153 14.17 0.94 -18.07
C THR A 153 14.47 2.09 -17.10
N PHE A 154 14.64 3.32 -17.60
CA PHE A 154 14.90 4.47 -16.74
C PHE A 154 13.75 4.73 -15.75
N VAL A 155 12.50 4.77 -16.21
CA VAL A 155 11.35 5.08 -15.34
C VAL A 155 11.02 3.91 -14.41
N ALA A 156 11.16 2.66 -14.85
CA ALA A 156 10.95 1.47 -14.02
C ALA A 156 12.00 1.38 -12.91
N LEU A 157 13.28 1.58 -13.23
CA LEU A 157 14.35 1.59 -12.24
C LEU A 157 14.14 2.71 -11.20
N THR A 158 13.77 3.90 -11.66
CA THR A 158 13.49 5.04 -10.78
C THR A 158 12.34 4.72 -9.82
N PHE A 159 11.26 4.13 -10.31
CA PHE A 159 10.15 3.64 -9.50
C PHE A 159 10.63 2.68 -8.40
N PHE A 160 11.37 1.62 -8.78
CA PHE A 160 11.83 0.61 -7.83
C PHE A 160 12.74 1.21 -6.76
N ILE A 161 13.73 2.05 -7.14
CA ILE A 161 14.64 2.71 -6.19
C ILE A 161 13.85 3.53 -5.17
N ILE A 162 12.90 4.35 -5.64
CA ILE A 162 12.09 5.20 -4.76
C ILE A 162 11.28 4.33 -3.78
N TRP A 163 10.63 3.27 -4.25
CA TRP A 163 9.78 2.44 -3.40
C TRP A 163 10.57 1.52 -2.45
N ILE A 164 11.69 0.95 -2.90
CA ILE A 164 12.61 0.17 -2.06
C ILE A 164 13.19 1.03 -0.94
N ALA A 165 13.39 2.34 -1.15
CA ALA A 165 13.80 3.24 -0.08
C ALA A 165 12.63 3.68 0.81
N ALA A 166 11.50 4.06 0.23
CA ALA A 166 10.37 4.63 0.97
C ALA A 166 9.69 3.60 1.89
N ILE A 167 9.50 2.36 1.43
CA ILE A 167 8.72 1.35 2.15
C ILE A 167 9.38 0.91 3.47
N PRO A 168 10.69 0.60 3.53
CA PRO A 168 11.37 0.33 4.80
C PRO A 168 11.27 1.51 5.77
N LEU A 169 11.42 2.75 5.29
CA LEU A 169 11.30 3.95 6.13
C LEU A 169 9.89 4.14 6.69
N ILE A 170 8.86 3.91 5.88
CA ILE A 170 7.46 3.94 6.33
C ILE A 170 7.19 2.80 7.31
N THR A 171 7.70 1.60 7.04
CA THR A 171 7.57 0.42 7.93
C THR A 171 8.26 0.67 9.27
N TYR A 172 9.43 1.31 9.27
CA TYR A 172 10.12 1.73 10.48
C TYR A 172 9.31 2.81 11.24
N LYS A 173 8.65 3.74 10.55
CA LYS A 173 7.77 4.70 11.22
C LYS A 173 6.55 4.02 11.86
N ILE A 174 5.98 3.03 11.19
CA ILE A 174 4.91 2.19 11.72
C ILE A 174 5.39 1.40 12.94
N TYR A 175 6.62 0.86 12.92
CA TYR A 175 7.23 0.21 14.07
C TYR A 175 7.31 1.12 15.29
N GLN A 176 7.79 2.36 15.12
CA GLN A 176 7.86 3.33 16.21
C GLN A 176 6.49 3.55 16.86
N PHE A 177 5.43 3.61 16.05
CA PHE A 177 4.07 3.75 16.55
C PHE A 177 3.57 2.49 17.25
N LYS A 178 3.88 1.31 16.71
CA LYS A 178 3.53 0.01 17.30
C LYS A 178 4.20 -0.20 18.66
N VAL A 179 5.43 0.26 18.85
CA VAL A 179 6.14 0.18 20.15
C VAL A 179 5.41 0.98 21.22
N ILE A 180 4.93 2.18 20.87
CA ILE A 180 4.17 3.05 21.79
C ILE A 180 2.76 2.48 22.04
N TYR A 181 2.10 2.01 20.98
CA TYR A 181 0.73 1.50 21.08
C TYR A 181 0.53 0.27 20.17
N ARG A 182 0.63 -0.91 20.78
CA ARG A 182 0.71 -2.20 20.09
C ARG A 182 -0.48 -2.53 19.19
N SER A 183 -1.66 -2.00 19.50
CA SER A 183 -2.91 -2.27 18.77
C SER A 183 -3.15 -1.39 17.54
N ILE A 184 -2.27 -0.42 17.22
CA ILE A 184 -2.38 0.34 15.95
C ILE A 184 -2.26 -0.58 14.72
N VAL A 185 -1.47 -1.65 14.83
CA VAL A 185 -1.18 -2.56 13.72
C VAL A 185 -1.50 -3.98 14.15
N SER A 186 -2.31 -4.67 13.36
CA SER A 186 -2.62 -6.08 13.62
C SER A 186 -1.33 -6.93 13.57
N PRO A 187 -1.21 -8.00 14.38
CA PRO A 187 -0.03 -8.88 14.33
C PRO A 187 0.21 -9.49 12.95
N LEU A 188 -0.87 -9.90 12.27
CA LEU A 188 -0.80 -10.47 10.92
C LEU A 188 -0.23 -9.46 9.91
N SER A 189 -0.81 -8.26 9.85
CA SER A 189 -0.32 -7.18 8.99
C SER A 189 1.16 -6.86 9.23
N TRP A 190 1.55 -6.78 10.51
CA TRP A 190 2.92 -6.50 10.91
C TRP A 190 3.90 -7.54 10.36
N ASN A 191 3.58 -8.83 10.52
CA ASN A 191 4.42 -9.91 10.03
C ASN A 191 4.53 -9.90 8.50
N ILE A 192 3.42 -9.63 7.79
CA ILE A 192 3.40 -9.52 6.33
C ILE A 192 4.29 -8.36 5.87
N LYS A 193 4.20 -7.18 6.52
CA LYS A 193 5.05 -6.02 6.22
C LYS A 193 6.53 -6.34 6.39
N LEU A 194 6.90 -6.95 7.52
CA LEU A 194 8.28 -7.33 7.81
C LEU A 194 8.81 -8.34 6.79
N PHE A 195 8.05 -9.40 6.52
CA PHE A 195 8.41 -10.39 5.51
C PHE A 195 8.64 -9.75 4.14
N SER A 196 7.72 -8.90 3.70
CA SER A 196 7.82 -8.23 2.40
C SER A 196 9.04 -7.32 2.32
N VAL A 197 9.31 -6.54 3.37
CA VAL A 197 10.51 -5.68 3.44
C VAL A 197 11.79 -6.50 3.43
N ALA A 198 11.85 -7.57 4.22
CA ALA A 198 13.01 -8.45 4.26
C ALA A 198 13.25 -9.11 2.91
N ALA A 199 12.21 -9.63 2.26
CA ALA A 199 12.29 -10.23 0.93
C ALA A 199 12.86 -9.23 -0.09
N MET A 200 12.33 -8.00 -0.14
CA MET A 200 12.85 -6.96 -1.05
C MET A 200 14.32 -6.65 -0.81
N ILE A 201 14.73 -6.46 0.46
CA ILE A 201 16.11 -6.12 0.81
C ILE A 201 17.05 -7.28 0.46
N ILE A 202 16.68 -8.51 0.79
CA ILE A 202 17.47 -9.71 0.47
C ILE A 202 17.62 -9.84 -1.06
N THR A 203 16.53 -9.70 -1.82
CA THR A 203 16.60 -9.72 -3.29
C THR A 203 17.54 -8.64 -3.82
N CYS A 204 17.50 -7.41 -3.28
CA CYS A 204 18.43 -6.36 -3.70
C CYS A 204 19.89 -6.70 -3.37
N ILE A 205 20.17 -7.17 -2.15
CA ILE A 205 21.53 -7.51 -1.70
C ILE A 205 22.11 -8.64 -2.55
N VAL A 206 21.34 -9.72 -2.78
CA VAL A 206 21.78 -10.87 -3.60
C VAL A 206 22.20 -10.40 -5.00
N ASN A 207 21.47 -9.46 -5.58
CA ASN A 207 21.77 -8.95 -6.92
C ASN A 207 22.93 -7.97 -6.96
N VAL A 208 23.10 -7.15 -5.92
CA VAL A 208 24.31 -6.31 -5.77
C VAL A 208 25.55 -7.20 -5.63
N ILE A 209 25.46 -8.27 -4.82
CA ILE A 209 26.56 -9.24 -4.67
C ILE A 209 26.86 -9.91 -6.01
N LYS A 210 25.84 -10.37 -6.75
CA LYS A 210 26.02 -10.96 -8.09
C LYS A 210 26.70 -10.00 -9.06
N TYR A 211 26.27 -8.74 -9.08
CA TYR A 211 26.85 -7.72 -9.96
C TYR A 211 28.32 -7.43 -9.64
N LEU A 212 28.66 -7.33 -8.35
CA LEU A 212 30.03 -7.06 -7.91
C LEU A 212 30.94 -8.30 -8.00
N PHE A 213 30.37 -9.49 -7.86
CA PHE A 213 31.09 -10.76 -7.79
C PHE A 213 30.40 -11.85 -8.62
N PRO A 214 30.45 -11.77 -9.96
CA PRO A 214 29.71 -12.68 -10.84
C PRO A 214 30.08 -14.17 -10.65
N ASN A 215 31.27 -14.47 -10.13
CA ASN A 215 31.73 -15.84 -9.85
C ASN A 215 31.53 -16.29 -8.39
N ALA A 216 31.04 -15.42 -7.48
CA ALA A 216 30.95 -15.74 -6.05
C ALA A 216 29.68 -16.52 -5.67
N LEU A 217 28.63 -16.44 -6.49
CA LEU A 217 27.39 -17.18 -6.27
C LEU A 217 27.32 -18.33 -7.27
N TYR A 218 27.33 -19.56 -6.76
CA TYR A 218 27.15 -20.79 -7.55
C TYR A 218 25.71 -20.94 -8.06
N PHE A 219 24.78 -20.23 -7.41
CA PHE A 219 23.42 -20.05 -7.88
C PHE A 219 23.42 -18.89 -8.87
N ASP A 220 22.87 -19.09 -10.06
CA ASP A 220 22.64 -18.03 -11.05
C ASP A 220 21.19 -17.52 -10.89
N PRO A 221 20.88 -16.67 -9.90
CA PRO A 221 19.55 -16.09 -9.84
C PRO A 221 19.39 -15.22 -11.08
N HIS A 222 18.55 -15.65 -12.02
CA HIS A 222 18.27 -14.87 -13.22
C HIS A 222 17.84 -13.47 -12.79
N ILE A 223 18.46 -12.44 -13.38
CA ILE A 223 18.16 -11.03 -13.09
C ILE A 223 16.66 -10.77 -13.27
N ASP A 224 16.03 -11.54 -14.15
CA ASP A 224 14.59 -11.51 -14.44
C ASP A 224 13.72 -11.84 -13.23
N THR A 225 14.23 -12.62 -12.28
CA THR A 225 13.50 -12.95 -11.03
C THR A 225 13.34 -11.74 -10.10
N ILE A 226 14.20 -10.73 -10.20
CA ILE A 226 14.14 -9.54 -9.35
C ILE A 226 12.81 -8.84 -9.52
N GLU A 227 12.40 -8.61 -10.77
CA GLU A 227 11.19 -7.88 -11.11
C GLU A 227 9.97 -8.58 -10.48
N TRP A 228 9.90 -9.91 -10.57
CA TRP A 228 8.87 -10.72 -9.94
C TRP A 228 8.86 -10.59 -8.41
N PHE A 229 9.99 -10.88 -7.75
CA PHE A 229 10.07 -10.90 -6.29
C PHE A 229 9.81 -9.53 -5.68
N VAL A 230 10.39 -8.48 -6.24
CA VAL A 230 10.19 -7.12 -5.74
C VAL A 230 8.74 -6.69 -5.99
N THR A 231 8.19 -6.88 -7.19
CA THR A 231 6.80 -6.50 -7.51
C THR A 231 5.78 -7.20 -6.61
N PHE A 232 5.93 -8.50 -6.38
CA PHE A 232 5.02 -9.24 -5.50
C PHE A 232 5.21 -8.87 -4.03
N SER A 233 6.44 -8.65 -3.56
CA SER A 233 6.67 -8.18 -2.20
C SER A 233 6.03 -6.79 -1.98
N LEU A 234 6.12 -5.90 -2.97
CA LEU A 234 5.45 -4.61 -2.96
C LEU A 234 3.93 -4.77 -2.88
N ALA A 235 3.33 -5.60 -3.73
CA ALA A 235 1.89 -5.85 -3.75
C ALA A 235 1.39 -6.43 -2.43
N ILE A 236 2.12 -7.38 -1.85
CA ILE A 236 1.81 -8.00 -0.55
C ILE A 236 1.95 -6.99 0.59
N TRP A 237 2.99 -6.15 0.56
CA TRP A 237 3.16 -5.07 1.54
C TRP A 237 2.00 -4.07 1.49
N LEU A 238 1.57 -3.66 0.30
CA LEU A 238 0.40 -2.79 0.11
C LEU A 238 -0.88 -3.48 0.61
N PHE A 239 -1.11 -4.73 0.24
CA PHE A 239 -2.26 -5.52 0.67
C PHE A 239 -2.37 -5.64 2.20
N SER A 240 -1.24 -5.70 2.91
CA SER A 240 -1.23 -5.84 4.38
C SER A 240 -1.98 -4.73 5.12
N PHE A 241 -2.11 -3.53 4.54
CA PHE A 241 -2.90 -2.45 5.14
C PHE A 241 -4.39 -2.74 5.17
N SER A 242 -4.87 -3.72 4.40
CA SER A 242 -6.28 -4.13 4.43
C SER A 242 -6.71 -4.60 5.82
N TYR A 243 -5.81 -5.25 6.56
CA TYR A 243 -6.03 -5.69 7.94
C TYR A 243 -5.97 -4.56 8.97
N ASP A 244 -5.18 -3.50 8.70
CA ASP A 244 -5.06 -2.36 9.62
C ASP A 244 -6.18 -1.34 9.41
N TRP A 245 -6.78 -1.30 8.21
CA TRP A 245 -7.78 -0.32 7.81
C TRP A 245 -9.21 -0.84 7.80
N GLU A 246 -9.48 -2.04 8.32
CA GLU A 246 -10.85 -2.61 8.36
C GLU A 246 -11.86 -1.72 9.08
N VAL A 247 -11.38 -0.87 9.97
CA VAL A 247 -12.20 0.08 10.75
C VAL A 247 -11.89 1.53 10.42
N PHE A 248 -11.06 1.79 9.41
CA PHE A 248 -10.67 3.13 9.03
C PHE A 248 -11.58 3.63 7.90
N TYR A 249 -12.32 4.71 8.17
CA TYR A 249 -13.28 5.27 7.22
C TYR A 249 -12.93 6.71 6.88
N ILE A 250 -13.09 7.04 5.60
CA ILE A 250 -13.20 8.43 5.14
C ILE A 250 -14.68 8.76 5.02
N CYS A 251 -15.12 9.78 5.78
CA CYS A 251 -16.43 10.37 5.62
C CYS A 251 -16.34 11.64 4.78
N MET A 252 -17.21 11.76 3.79
CA MET A 252 -17.38 12.98 3.00
C MET A 252 -18.51 13.80 3.60
N ASP A 253 -18.19 14.86 4.36
CA ASP A 253 -19.17 15.81 4.88
C ASP A 253 -19.08 17.15 4.15
N GLY A 254 -19.71 17.25 2.97
CA GLY A 254 -20.07 18.47 2.19
C GLY A 254 -18.98 19.53 1.89
N SER A 255 -17.83 19.44 2.55
CA SER A 255 -16.77 20.43 2.68
C SER A 255 -15.54 19.88 3.44
N LYS A 256 -15.66 18.77 4.20
CA LYS A 256 -14.59 18.20 5.02
C LYS A 256 -14.48 16.68 4.87
N ILE A 257 -13.23 16.22 4.75
CA ILE A 257 -12.86 14.81 4.88
C ILE A 257 -12.60 14.56 6.37
N ALA A 258 -13.51 13.85 7.03
CA ALA A 258 -13.37 13.46 8.44
C ALA A 258 -12.94 11.99 8.54
N LEU A 259 -11.96 11.72 9.40
CA LEU A 259 -11.54 10.36 9.73
C LEU A 259 -12.35 9.92 10.94
N VAL A 260 -13.14 8.85 10.79
CA VAL A 260 -13.98 8.34 11.89
C VAL A 260 -13.11 7.64 12.93
N ASP A 261 -13.41 7.95 14.18
CA ASP A 261 -12.54 7.85 15.35
C ASP A 261 -12.11 6.43 15.73
N LEU A 262 -10.80 6.26 15.98
CA LEU A 262 -10.20 5.07 16.58
C LEU A 262 -10.75 4.75 17.99
N ASP A 263 -11.43 5.66 18.69
CA ASP A 263 -12.01 5.38 20.02
C ASP A 263 -13.09 4.29 19.96
N PHE A 264 -13.82 4.21 18.85
CA PHE A 264 -14.70 3.07 18.59
C PHE A 264 -13.90 1.77 18.45
N PHE A 265 -12.73 1.81 17.80
CA PHE A 265 -11.84 0.68 17.66
C PHE A 265 -11.24 0.23 18.99
N VAL A 266 -10.75 1.15 19.82
CA VAL A 266 -10.21 0.87 21.16
C VAL A 266 -11.31 0.23 22.02
N LYS A 267 -12.51 0.84 22.08
CA LYS A 267 -13.63 0.27 22.83
C LYS A 267 -14.04 -1.11 22.33
N ARG A 268 -14.08 -1.34 21.02
CA ARG A 268 -14.45 -2.63 20.45
C ARG A 268 -13.39 -3.69 20.71
N HIS A 269 -12.10 -3.37 20.58
CA HIS A 269 -11.01 -4.29 20.91
C HIS A 269 -10.91 -4.58 22.41
N GLU A 270 -11.14 -3.59 23.27
CA GLU A 270 -11.28 -3.80 24.72
C GLU A 270 -12.47 -4.71 25.03
N GLN A 271 -13.61 -4.51 24.36
CA GLN A 271 -14.77 -5.41 24.48
C GLN A 271 -14.46 -6.84 24.03
N TYR A 272 -13.77 -7.04 22.90
CA TYR A 272 -13.35 -8.36 22.44
C TYR A 272 -12.32 -9.00 23.38
N ALA A 273 -11.33 -8.25 23.85
CA ALA A 273 -10.34 -8.74 24.81
C ALA A 273 -10.99 -9.13 26.14
N ASN A 274 -11.96 -8.33 26.62
CA ASN A 274 -12.74 -8.63 27.82
C ASN A 274 -13.68 -9.82 27.60
N TYR A 275 -14.28 -9.97 26.42
CA TYR A 275 -15.10 -11.14 26.07
C TYR A 275 -14.28 -12.43 26.13
N HIS A 276 -13.07 -12.45 25.55
CA HIS A 276 -12.20 -13.61 25.61
C HIS A 276 -11.59 -13.87 26.99
N LYS A 277 -11.32 -12.82 27.78
CA LYS A 277 -10.91 -12.97 29.18
C LYS A 277 -12.04 -13.51 30.06
N ASN A 278 -13.29 -13.16 29.75
CA ASN A 278 -14.48 -13.53 30.51
C ASN A 278 -15.23 -14.73 29.89
N GLY A 279 -14.59 -15.44 28.95
CA GLY A 279 -15.15 -16.52 28.13
C GLY A 279 -15.55 -17.81 28.86
N ASN A 280 -16.09 -17.70 30.08
CA ASN A 280 -16.78 -18.78 30.78
C ASN A 280 -18.14 -18.36 31.37
N GLN A 281 -18.67 -17.20 31.01
CA GLN A 281 -20.04 -16.81 31.37
C GLN A 281 -20.82 -16.44 30.11
N ASN A 282 -21.84 -17.25 29.81
CA ASN A 282 -22.77 -17.05 28.70
C ASN A 282 -23.28 -15.59 28.66
N PRO A 283 -23.13 -14.87 27.54
CA PRO A 283 -23.66 -13.53 27.42
C PRO A 283 -25.19 -13.61 27.24
N THR A 284 -25.94 -13.05 28.19
CA THR A 284 -27.29 -12.55 27.92
C THR A 284 -27.15 -11.39 26.92
N ALA A 285 -27.65 -11.60 25.70
CA ALA A 285 -27.65 -10.59 24.66
C ALA A 285 -28.41 -9.35 25.13
N VAL A 286 -27.73 -8.20 25.20
CA VAL A 286 -28.36 -6.89 25.33
C VAL A 286 -28.35 -6.26 23.95
N TYR A 287 -29.52 -6.25 23.31
CA TYR A 287 -29.82 -5.46 22.12
C TYR A 287 -30.04 -3.99 22.49
#